data_AF-A0A5C8TN97-F1
#
_entry.id   AF-A0A5C8TN97-F1
#
_cell.length_a   1.000
_cell.length_b   1.000
_cell.length_c   1.000
_cell.angle_alpha   90.00
_cell.angle_beta   90.00
_cell.angle_gamma   90.00
#
_symmetry.space_group_name_H-M   'P 1'
#
loop_
_entity.id
_entity.type
_entity.pdbx_description
1 polymer ?
#
loop_
_entity_poly.entity_id
_entity_poly.type
_entity_poly.pdbx_seq_one_letter_code
_entity_poly.pdbx_strand_id
1 'polypeptide(L)'
;MTILQSLPPDIARRRIIGTRDAAAYCGVSEKTFRRMQAAGTIPEPLKLSIRKLGWRIGDLLDWQDCRQTGRAWKDCQGVNAASTPA
;
A
#
# COMPACT_ATOMS: atom_id res chain seq x y z
N MET A 1 -5.56 -16.17 21.04
CA MET A 1 -5.76 -16.75 19.70
C MET A 1 -6.53 -15.73 18.87
N THR A 2 -5.93 -15.18 17.82
CA THR A 2 -6.37 -13.92 17.20
C THR A 2 -7.27 -14.18 15.99
N ILE A 3 -8.52 -13.69 16.06
CA ILE A 3 -9.67 -13.95 15.16
C ILE A 3 -9.50 -13.29 13.76
N LEU A 4 -8.32 -12.73 13.46
CA LEU A 4 -8.05 -11.94 12.24
C LEU A 4 -7.64 -12.79 11.02
N GLN A 5 -7.56 -14.11 11.14
CA GLN A 5 -7.08 -14.99 10.06
C GLN A 5 -8.12 -15.27 8.97
N SER A 6 -9.41 -14.97 9.20
CA SER A 6 -10.48 -15.24 8.23
C SER A 6 -11.33 -13.99 8.00
N LEU A 7 -10.75 -12.98 7.34
CA LEU A 7 -11.53 -11.86 6.82
C LEU A 7 -11.96 -12.17 5.37
N PRO A 8 -13.21 -11.86 4.99
CA PRO A 8 -13.63 -11.86 3.60
C PRO A 8 -12.64 -11.10 2.69
N PRO A 9 -12.40 -11.55 1.45
CA PRO A 9 -11.38 -10.99 0.55
C PRO A 9 -11.52 -9.47 0.35
N ASP A 10 -12.75 -8.97 0.26
CA ASP A 10 -13.05 -7.53 0.12
C ASP A 10 -12.61 -6.71 1.33
N ILE A 11 -12.69 -7.29 2.54
CA ILE A 11 -12.26 -6.63 3.77
C ILE A 11 -10.73 -6.71 3.89
N ALA A 12 -10.12 -7.82 3.45
CA ALA A 12 -8.67 -7.98 3.44
C ALA A 12 -7.99 -6.92 2.55
N ARG A 13 -8.58 -6.56 1.41
CA ARG A 13 -8.08 -5.48 0.53
C ARG A 13 -8.13 -4.09 1.19
N ARG A 14 -9.12 -3.83 2.04
CA ARG A 14 -9.28 -2.55 2.75
C ARG A 14 -8.37 -2.42 3.97
N ARG A 15 -7.68 -3.50 4.36
CA ARG A 15 -6.80 -3.51 5.53
C ARG A 15 -5.63 -2.54 5.33
N ILE A 16 -5.35 -1.75 6.36
CA ILE A 16 -4.22 -0.83 6.39
C ILE A 16 -3.08 -1.46 7.20
N ILE A 17 -1.88 -1.46 6.63
CA ILE A 17 -0.66 -1.98 7.24
C ILE A 17 0.40 -0.87 7.37
N GLY A 18 1.31 -1.01 8.32
CA GLY A 18 2.38 -0.01 8.55
C GLY A 18 3.53 -0.15 7.54
N THR A 19 4.48 0.80 7.57
CA THR A 19 5.62 0.85 6.62
C THR A 19 6.43 -0.43 6.59
N ARG A 20 6.71 -1.04 7.75
CA ARG A 20 7.49 -2.29 7.82
C ARG A 20 6.78 -3.42 7.10
N ASP A 21 5.51 -3.61 7.40
CA ASP A 21 4.71 -4.69 6.82
C ASP A 21 4.46 -4.44 5.33
N ALA A 22 4.28 -3.18 4.91
CA ALA A 22 4.17 -2.80 3.50
C ALA A 22 5.47 -3.06 2.73
N ALA A 23 6.62 -2.74 3.31
CA ALA A 23 7.92 -3.05 2.71
C ALA A 23 8.13 -4.55 2.54
N ALA A 24 7.81 -5.33 3.58
CA ALA A 24 7.84 -6.79 3.54
C ALA A 24 6.88 -7.35 2.48
N TYR A 25 5.67 -6.78 2.37
CA TYR A 25 4.69 -7.16 1.36
C TYR A 25 5.21 -6.94 -0.06
N CYS A 26 5.85 -5.79 -0.31
CA CYS A 26 6.48 -5.48 -1.59
C CYS A 26 7.80 -6.22 -1.85
N GLY A 27 8.28 -7.04 -0.90
CA GLY A 27 9.55 -7.78 -1.02
C GLY A 27 10.80 -6.89 -1.02
N VAL A 28 10.74 -5.72 -0.40
CA VAL A 28 11.86 -4.75 -0.35
C VAL A 28 12.23 -4.38 1.08
N SER A 29 13.46 -3.91 1.29
CA SER A 29 13.86 -3.34 2.59
C SER A 29 13.07 -2.06 2.91
N GLU A 30 12.87 -1.76 4.19
CA GLU A 30 12.21 -0.51 4.61
C GLU A 30 12.89 0.74 4.04
N LYS A 31 14.23 0.73 3.95
CA LYS A 31 15.01 1.83 3.38
C LYS A 31 14.71 2.01 1.89
N THR A 32 14.66 0.93 1.14
CA THR A 32 14.29 0.94 -0.28
C THR A 32 12.86 1.42 -0.45
N PHE A 33 11.93 0.94 0.38
CA PHE A 33 10.53 1.34 0.36
C PHE A 33 10.35 2.84 0.60
N ARG A 34 11.03 3.42 1.60
CA ARG A 34 11.03 4.87 1.84
C ARG A 34 11.63 5.66 0.67
N ARG A 35 12.66 5.14 0.00
CA ARG A 35 13.22 5.77 -1.20
C ARG A 35 12.22 5.76 -2.36
N MET A 36 11.53 4.63 -2.57
CA MET A 36 10.51 4.49 -3.60
C MET A 36 9.30 5.40 -3.33
N GLN A 37 8.94 5.57 -2.05
CA GLN A 37 7.95 6.54 -1.59
C GLN A 37 8.33 7.96 -1.98
N ALA A 38 9.54 8.39 -1.62
CA ALA A 38 10.03 9.73 -1.96
C ALA A 38 10.10 9.96 -3.48
N ALA A 39 10.35 8.91 -4.26
CA ALA A 39 10.35 8.94 -5.71
C ALA A 39 8.95 8.89 -6.36
N GLY A 40 7.88 8.68 -5.59
CA GLY A 40 6.51 8.56 -6.12
C GLY A 40 6.28 7.33 -6.99
N THR A 41 7.04 6.25 -6.74
CA THR A 41 6.99 5.00 -7.54
C THR A 41 6.11 3.92 -6.91
N ILE A 42 5.49 4.23 -5.77
CA ILE A 42 4.61 3.34 -5.00
C ILE A 42 3.35 4.13 -4.57
N PRO A 43 2.31 3.44 -4.07
CA PRO A 43 1.11 4.11 -3.58
C PRO A 43 1.39 5.12 -2.47
N GLU A 44 0.63 6.21 -2.46
CA GLU A 44 0.72 7.23 -1.42
C GLU A 44 0.32 6.67 -0.06
N PRO A 45 1.02 7.06 1.01
CA PRO A 45 0.66 6.65 2.36
C PRO A 45 -0.64 7.32 2.83
N LEU A 46 -1.47 6.57 3.52
CA LEU A 46 -2.51 7.11 4.37
C LEU A 46 -1.89 7.59 5.69
N LYS A 47 -2.13 8.85 6.06
CA LYS A 47 -1.76 9.37 7.38
C LYS A 47 -2.76 8.84 8.40
N LEU A 48 -2.33 7.89 9.23
CA LEU A 48 -3.14 7.35 10.33
C LEU A 48 -3.06 8.22 11.58
N SER A 49 -1.94 8.92 11.76
CA SER A 49 -1.67 9.86 12.86
C SER A 49 -0.50 10.76 12.45
N ILE A 50 -0.17 11.74 13.30
CA ILE A 50 0.95 12.69 13.09
C ILE A 50 2.27 11.96 12.80
N ARG A 51 2.51 10.81 13.43
CA ARG A 51 3.76 10.02 13.28
C ARG A 51 3.61 8.72 12.51
N LYS A 52 2.37 8.31 12.18
CA LYS A 52 2.11 6.96 11.66
C LYS A 52 1.51 7.03 10.27
N LEU A 53 2.24 6.45 9.32
CA LEU A 53 1.79 6.21 7.96
C LEU A 53 1.30 4.76 7.82
N GLY A 54 0.28 4.58 7.00
CA GLY A 54 -0.29 3.28 6.66
C GLY A 54 -0.51 3.15 5.15
N TRP A 55 -0.55 1.93 4.66
CA TRP A 55 -0.83 1.60 3.26
C TRP A 55 -1.97 0.60 3.22
N ARG A 56 -2.93 0.81 2.31
CA ARG A 56 -3.96 -0.20 2.06
C ARG A 56 -3.36 -1.36 1.29
N ILE A 57 -3.70 -2.58 1.67
CA ILE A 57 -3.26 -3.78 0.97
C ILE A 57 -3.76 -3.78 -0.48
N GLY A 58 -4.98 -3.31 -0.74
CA GLY A 58 -5.53 -3.17 -2.09
C GLY A 58 -4.64 -2.34 -3.02
N ASP A 59 -4.18 -1.18 -2.56
CA ASP A 59 -3.31 -0.32 -3.37
C ASP A 59 -1.94 -0.97 -3.64
N LEU A 60 -1.41 -1.72 -2.66
CA LEU A 60 -0.15 -2.46 -2.84
C LEU A 60 -0.31 -3.66 -3.79
N LEU A 61 -1.47 -4.31 -3.80
CA LEU A 61 -1.82 -5.36 -4.76
C LEU A 61 -1.88 -4.80 -6.18
N ASP A 62 -2.65 -3.72 -6.38
CA ASP A 62 -2.79 -3.07 -7.68
C ASP A 62 -1.42 -2.60 -8.21
N TRP A 63 -0.57 -2.09 -7.32
CA TRP A 63 0.80 -1.72 -7.66
C TRP A 63 1.63 -2.91 -8.12
N GLN A 64 1.53 -4.05 -7.44
CA GLN A 64 2.27 -5.26 -7.78
C GLN A 64 1.83 -5.81 -9.14
N ASP A 65 0.53 -5.82 -9.42
CA ASP A 65 -0.02 -6.25 -10.71
C ASP A 65 0.49 -5.33 -11.84
N CYS A 66 0.52 -4.02 -11.62
CA CYS A 66 1.04 -3.08 -12.60
C CYS A 66 2.53 -3.28 -12.88
N ARG A 67 3.32 -3.52 -11.83
CA ARG A 67 4.74 -3.84 -11.97
C ARG A 67 4.98 -5.12 -12.77
N GLN A 68 4.14 -6.14 -12.60
CA GLN A 68 4.22 -7.39 -13.38
C GLN A 68 3.87 -7.16 -14.86
N THR A 69 2.93 -6.27 -15.15
CA THR A 69 2.58 -5.90 -16.55
C THR A 69 3.55 -4.92 -17.20
N GLY A 70 4.63 -4.53 -16.51
CA GLY A 70 5.63 -3.59 -17.03
C GLY A 70 5.15 -2.14 -17.13
N ARG A 71 4.01 -1.81 -16.51
CA ARG A 71 3.43 -0.46 -16.50
C ARG A 71 3.95 0.36 -15.33
N ALA A 72 4.07 1.67 -15.52
CA ALA A 72 4.46 2.54 -14.42
C ALA A 72 3.30 2.64 -13.42
N TRP A 73 3.61 2.76 -12.13
CA TRP A 73 2.58 2.93 -11.11
C TRP A 73 1.64 4.12 -11.41
N LYS A 74 2.19 5.20 -12.00
CA LYS A 74 1.42 6.37 -12.42
C LYS A 74 0.32 6.08 -13.45
N ASP A 75 0.44 4.98 -14.20
CA ASP A 75 -0.57 4.56 -15.19
C ASP A 75 -1.72 3.79 -14.53
N CYS A 76 -1.50 3.32 -13.30
CA CYS A 76 -2.45 2.51 -12.53
C CYS A 76 -3.00 3.22 -11.29
N GLN A 77 -2.43 4.38 -10.93
CA GLN A 77 -2.95 5.19 -9.84
C GLN A 77 -4.34 5.71 -10.22
N GLY A 78 -5.38 5.42 -9.43
CA GLY A 78 -6.70 6.01 -9.70
C GLY A 78 -7.93 5.30 -9.14
N VAL A 79 -7.84 4.03 -8.72
CA VAL A 79 -9.05 3.33 -8.23
C VAL A 79 -9.41 3.65 -6.77
N ASN A 80 -8.46 4.05 -5.91
CA ASN A 80 -8.74 4.27 -4.48
C ASN A 80 -7.96 5.44 -3.82
N ALA A 81 -7.13 6.17 -4.56
CA ALA A 81 -6.27 7.26 -4.04
C ALA A 81 -7.05 8.53 -3.64
N ALA A 82 -8.32 8.69 -4.05
CA ALA A 82 -9.13 9.89 -3.82
C ALA A 82 -9.83 9.96 -2.44
N SER A 83 -9.50 9.10 -1.48
CA SER A 83 -10.12 9.13 -0.15
C SER A 83 -9.23 9.78 0.91
N THR A 84 -8.88 11.05 0.70
CA THR A 84 -8.53 11.98 1.79
C THR A 84 -9.63 13.05 1.82
N PRO A 85 -10.63 12.98 2.71
CA PRO A 85 -11.44 14.16 2.97
C PRO A 85 -10.58 15.19 3.71
N ALA A 86 -10.81 16.46 3.32
CA ALA A 86 -10.11 17.67 3.75
C ALA A 86 -10.03 17.87 5.27
#